data_AF-A0A932U163-F1
#
_entry.id   AF-A0A932U163-F1
#
_cell.length_a   1.000
_cell.length_b   1.000
_cell.length_c   1.000
_cell.angle_alpha   90.00
_cell.angle_beta   90.00
_cell.angle_gamma   90.00
#
_symmetry.space_group_name_H-M   'P 1'
#
loop_
_entity.id
_entity.type
_entity.pdbx_description
1 polymer ?
#
loop_
_entity_poly.entity_id
_entity_poly.type
_entity_poly.pdbx_seq_one_letter_code
_entity_poly.pdbx_strand_id
1 'polypeptide(L)'
;MSGQRSGGGINPRQAFARKYGDDREDSFWVREQKPKSVLGRLRDRGLVFVGRAPSIVPRGLALVVPAELRAPLAELLGGAA
;
A
#
# COMPACT_ATOMS: atom_id res chain seq x y z
N MET A 1 10.28 -8.28 21.42
CA MET A 1 10.27 -8.14 19.94
C MET A 1 9.47 -6.89 19.59
N SER A 2 10.16 -5.75 19.49
CA SER A 2 9.56 -4.44 19.19
C SER A 2 9.27 -4.37 17.70
N GLY A 3 8.01 -4.58 17.30
CA GLY A 3 7.58 -4.36 15.93
C GLY A 3 7.53 -2.86 15.66
N GLN A 4 8.50 -2.36 14.88
CA GLN A 4 8.48 -0.98 14.37
C GLN A 4 7.14 -0.70 13.67
N ARG A 5 6.26 0.01 14.37
CA ARG A 5 5.04 0.60 13.83
C ARG A 5 5.31 2.08 13.53
N SER A 6 6.09 2.37 12.50
CA SER A 6 6.20 3.69 11.82
C SER A 6 7.39 3.66 10.84
N GLY A 7 7.19 4.03 9.57
CA GLY A 7 8.28 4.41 8.65
C GLY A 7 8.68 3.40 7.55
N GLY A 8 8.45 2.10 7.72
CA GLY A 8 8.96 1.08 6.78
C GLY A 8 8.18 0.89 5.46
N GLY A 9 7.23 1.76 5.11
CA GLY A 9 6.43 1.63 3.90
C GLY A 9 5.46 0.44 3.85
N ILE A 10 5.24 -0.30 4.95
CA ILE A 10 4.37 -1.49 4.99
C ILE A 10 3.12 -1.21 5.83
N ASN A 11 1.95 -1.64 5.35
CA ASN A 11 0.66 -1.44 6.04
C ASN A 11 -0.29 -2.63 5.82
N PRO A 12 -0.99 -3.15 6.85
CA PRO A 12 -2.03 -4.16 6.65
C PRO A 12 -3.17 -3.64 5.75
N ARG A 13 -3.61 -4.44 4.76
CA ARG A 13 -4.69 -4.04 3.83
C ARG A 13 -5.98 -3.64 4.52
N GLN A 14 -6.36 -4.34 5.60
CA GLN A 14 -7.55 -3.96 6.36
C GLN A 14 -7.41 -2.59 7.05
N ALA A 15 -6.23 -2.25 7.56
CA ALA A 15 -6.02 -0.95 8.20
C ALA A 15 -6.07 0.18 7.18
N PHE A 16 -5.48 -0.04 5.99
CA PHE A 16 -5.60 0.88 4.86
C PHE A 16 -7.07 1.06 4.43
N ALA A 17 -7.81 -0.04 4.26
CA ALA A 17 -9.18 0.00 3.78
C ALA A 17 -10.13 0.74 4.74
N ARG A 18 -9.94 0.60 6.05
CA ARG A 18 -10.72 1.36 7.05
C ARG A 18 -10.54 2.87 6.92
N LYS A 19 -9.39 3.33 6.41
CA LYS A 19 -9.08 4.76 6.29
C LYS A 19 -9.42 5.32 4.91
N TYR A 20 -9.22 4.56 3.84
CA TYR A 20 -9.26 5.05 2.45
C TYR A 20 -10.28 4.33 1.55
N GLY A 21 -11.08 3.42 2.10
CA GLY A 21 -12.01 2.58 1.35
C GLY A 21 -11.36 1.30 0.81
N ASP A 22 -12.20 0.35 0.38
CA ASP A 22 -11.75 -0.90 -0.24
C ASP A 22 -11.66 -0.77 -1.79
N ASP A 23 -11.11 -1.80 -2.44
CA ASP A 23 -10.92 -1.90 -3.89
C ASP A 23 -11.88 -2.93 -4.53
N ARG A 24 -13.03 -3.23 -3.91
CA ARG A 24 -13.95 -4.27 -4.40
C ARG A 24 -14.59 -3.94 -5.75
N GLU A 25 -14.77 -2.66 -6.03
CA GLU A 25 -15.35 -2.18 -7.29
C GLU A 25 -14.31 -2.04 -8.41
N ASP A 26 -13.01 -2.17 -8.09
CA ASP A 26 -11.97 -2.11 -9.11
C ASP A 26 -11.91 -3.44 -9.88
N SER A 27 -11.99 -3.36 -11.21
CA SER A 27 -11.79 -4.52 -12.06
C SER A 27 -10.37 -5.08 -11.86
N PHE A 28 -10.27 -6.41 -11.74
CA PHE A 28 -8.98 -7.10 -11.69
C PHE A 28 -8.12 -6.80 -12.94
N TRP A 29 -8.77 -6.64 -14.09
CA TRP A 29 -8.15 -6.28 -15.36
C TRP A 29 -8.11 -4.76 -15.53
N VAL A 30 -7.05 -4.13 -15.03
CA VAL A 30 -6.81 -2.67 -15.08
C VAL A 30 -6.90 -2.09 -16.51
N ARG A 31 -6.73 -2.93 -17.55
CA ARG A 31 -6.78 -2.51 -18.96
C ARG A 31 -8.18 -2.09 -19.44
N GLU A 32 -9.25 -2.55 -18.80
CA GLU A 32 -10.61 -2.28 -19.27
C GLU A 32 -11.21 -1.03 -18.64
N GLN A 33 -10.90 -0.77 -17.36
CA GLN A 33 -11.38 0.40 -16.62
C GLN A 33 -10.31 0.88 -15.64
N LYS A 34 -10.06 2.19 -15.63
CA LYS A 34 -9.16 2.79 -14.65
C LYS A 34 -9.73 2.58 -13.23
N PRO A 35 -8.89 2.17 -12.26
CA PRO A 35 -9.35 1.96 -10.90
C PRO A 35 -9.85 3.26 -10.26
N LYS A 36 -10.94 3.15 -9.51
CA LYS A 36 -11.58 4.26 -8.80
C LYS A 36 -11.19 4.28 -7.33
N SER A 37 -10.82 3.14 -6.74
CA SER A 37 -10.37 3.12 -5.36
C SER A 37 -9.00 3.80 -5.18
N VAL A 38 -8.71 4.24 -3.97
CA VAL A 38 -7.38 4.78 -3.63
C VAL A 38 -6.32 3.70 -3.85
N LEU A 39 -6.57 2.46 -3.41
CA LEU A 39 -5.61 1.36 -3.54
C LEU A 39 -5.34 1.01 -5.00
N GLY A 40 -6.37 0.89 -5.82
CA GLY A 40 -6.22 0.60 -7.25
C GLY A 40 -5.44 1.68 -7.98
N ARG A 41 -5.71 2.97 -7.70
CA ARG A 41 -4.94 4.09 -8.26
C ARG A 41 -3.47 4.12 -7.85
N LEU A 42 -3.14 3.62 -6.65
CA LEU A 42 -1.76 3.51 -6.19
C LEU A 42 -1.05 2.32 -6.86
N ARG A 43 -1.73 1.18 -7.00
CA ARG A 43 -1.22 -0.01 -7.67
C ARG A 43 -0.98 0.22 -9.16
N ASP A 44 -1.91 0.88 -9.84
CA ASP A 44 -1.81 1.24 -11.26
C ASP A 44 -0.58 2.11 -11.55
N ARG A 45 -0.22 2.98 -10.60
CA ARG A 45 1.00 3.82 -10.67
C ARG A 45 2.27 3.12 -10.16
N GLY A 46 2.19 1.86 -9.75
CA GLY A 46 3.34 1.13 -9.17
C GLY A 46 3.82 1.68 -7.82
N LEU A 47 3.02 2.50 -7.13
CA LEU A 47 3.40 3.12 -5.85
C LEU A 47 3.27 2.15 -4.67
N VAL A 48 2.43 1.12 -4.81
CA VAL A 48 2.15 0.13 -3.77
C VAL A 48 1.99 -1.25 -4.40
N PHE A 49 2.62 -2.25 -3.77
CA PHE A 49 2.38 -3.66 -4.03
C PHE A 49 1.52 -4.29 -2.95
N VAL A 50 0.69 -5.27 -3.33
CA VAL A 50 -0.16 -6.01 -2.39
C VAL A 50 0.23 -7.48 -2.43
N GLY A 51 0.56 -8.05 -1.27
CA GLY A 51 1.00 -9.45 -1.18
C GLY A 51 0.80 -10.05 0.20
N ARG A 52 1.00 -11.37 0.32
CA ARG A 52 1.03 -12.05 1.62
C ARG A 52 2.41 -11.88 2.24
N ALA A 53 2.44 -11.45 3.51
CA ALA A 53 3.67 -11.36 4.29
C ALA A 53 3.40 -11.86 5.72
N PRO A 54 3.37 -13.18 5.96
CA PRO A 54 2.98 -13.74 7.26
C PRO A 54 3.85 -13.28 8.44
N SER A 55 5.11 -12.90 8.18
CA SER A 55 6.02 -12.34 9.18
C SER A 55 5.62 -10.94 9.67
N ILE A 56 4.78 -10.22 8.92
CA ILE A 56 4.36 -8.83 9.22
C ILE A 56 2.85 -8.76 9.47
N VAL A 57 2.09 -9.41 8.59
CA VAL A 57 0.63 -9.55 8.64
C VAL A 57 0.34 -11.05 8.67
N PRO A 58 0.30 -11.67 9.86
CA PRO A 58 0.16 -13.13 10.01
C PRO A 58 -1.06 -13.71 9.27
N ARG A 59 -2.13 -12.92 9.17
CA ARG A 59 -3.34 -13.27 8.44
C ARG A 59 -3.74 -12.12 7.54
N GLY A 60 -3.66 -12.33 6.23
CA GLY A 60 -4.16 -11.40 5.22
C GLY A 60 -3.08 -10.86 4.30
N LEU A 61 -3.34 -9.67 3.76
CA LEU A 61 -2.49 -9.00 2.78
C LEU A 61 -1.84 -7.76 3.40
N ALA A 62 -0.58 -7.55 3.04
CA ALA A 62 0.19 -6.35 3.31
C ALA A 62 0.25 -5.49 2.04
N LEU A 63 0.17 -4.18 2.23
CA LEU A 63 0.54 -3.15 1.26
C LEU A 63 1.99 -2.79 1.53
N VAL A 64 2.79 -2.69 0.47
CA VAL A 64 4.21 -2.37 0.56
C VAL A 64 4.51 -1.26 -0.43
N VAL A 65 5.08 -0.16 0.09
CA VAL A 65 5.77 0.86 -0.69
C VAL A 65 7.17 0.32 -1.01
N PRO A 66 7.53 0.20 -2.30
CA PRO A 66 8.86 -0.17 -2.74
C PRO A 66 9.94 0.65 -2.04
N ALA A 67 11.05 0.02 -1.69
CA ALA A 67 12.09 0.67 -0.89
C ALA A 67 12.67 1.89 -1.60
N GLU A 68 12.87 1.77 -2.91
CA GLU A 68 13.35 2.81 -3.83
C GLU A 68 12.43 4.05 -3.88
N LEU A 69 11.13 3.90 -3.56
CA LEU A 69 10.18 5.01 -3.55
C LEU A 69 10.09 5.70 -2.19
N ARG A 70 10.60 5.11 -1.11
CA ARG A 70 10.40 5.64 0.26
C ARG A 70 11.08 6.99 0.46
N ALA A 71 12.33 7.13 0.05
CA ALA A 71 13.07 8.40 0.18
C ALA A 71 12.45 9.52 -0.70
N PRO A 72 12.20 9.30 -2.01
CA PRO A 72 11.50 10.30 -2.82
C PRO A 72 10.12 10.68 -2.27
N LEU A 73 9.35 9.72 -1.74
CA LEU A 73 8.06 10.01 -1.12
C LEU A 73 8.18 10.80 0.18
N ALA A 74 9.21 10.55 0.99
CA ALA A 74 9.47 11.29 2.22
C ALA A 74 9.77 12.77 1.91
N GLU A 75 10.64 13.03 0.93
CA GLU A 75 10.98 14.37 0.45
C GLU A 75 9.73 15.14 -0.04
N LEU A 76 8.90 14.49 -0.87
CA LEU A 76 7.67 15.09 -1.39
C LEU A 76 6.62 15.39 -0.31
N LEU A 77 6.60 14.59 0.76
CA LEU A 77 5.64 14.74 1.85
C LEU A 77 6.17 15.61 3.00
N GLY A 78 7.37 16.18 2.87
CA GLY A 78 7.98 17.04 3.89
C GLY A 78 8.48 16.28 5.13
N GLY A 79 8.73 14.97 5.01
CA GLY A 79 9.30 14.15 6.07
C GLY A 79 10.80 13.94 5.88
N ALA A 80 11.59 14.12 6.95
CA ALA A 80 12.98 13.66 6.97
C ALA A 80 13.00 12.13 6.87
N ALA A 81 13.80 11.61 5.93
CA ALA A 81 13.96 10.18 5.63
C ALA A 81 14.41 9.33 6.84
#